data_AF-I3SQ67-F1
#
_entry.id   AF-I3SQ67-F1
#
_cell.length_a   1.000
_cell.length_b   1.000
_cell.length_c   1.000
_cell.angle_alpha   90.00
_cell.angle_beta   90.00
_cell.angle_gamma   90.00
#
_symmetry.space_group_name_H-M   'P 1'
#
loop_
_entity.id
_entity.type
_entity.pdbx_description
1 polymer ?
#
loop_
_entity_poly.entity_id
_entity_poly.type
_entity_poly.pdbx_seq_one_letter_code
_entity_poly.pdbx_strand_id
1 'polypeptide(L)' 'MDRILRPEGAVIIRDEVDVLIKVKKLIGGMRWNMKLVDHEDGPLVPEKVLIAVKQYWVTDGNSTSTQ' A
#
# COMPACT_ATOMS: atom_id res chain seq x y z
N MET A 1 16.04 -11.25 -8.58
CA MET A 1 15.14 -10.22 -7.99
C MET A 1 14.07 -10.92 -7.19
N ASP A 2 14.11 -10.78 -5.87
CA ASP A 2 13.11 -11.36 -4.98
C ASP A 2 11.81 -10.55 -5.04
N ARG A 3 10.72 -11.24 -5.33
CA ARG A 3 9.38 -10.65 -5.50
C ARG A 3 8.51 -11.10 -4.35
N ILE A 4 8.56 -10.38 -3.23
CA ILE A 4 7.75 -10.69 -2.03
C ILE A 4 6.26 -10.46 -2.29
N LEU A 5 5.92 -9.41 -3.07
CA LEU A 5 4.54 -9.12 -3.46
C LEU A 5 4.28 -9.33 -4.95
N ARG A 6 3.32 -10.22 -5.22
CA ARG A 6 2.66 -10.32 -6.52
C ARG A 6 1.83 -9.05 -6.79
N PRO A 7 1.57 -8.70 -8.06
CA PRO A 7 0.58 -7.68 -8.38
C PRO A 7 -0.74 -7.94 -7.65
N GLU A 8 -1.41 -6.88 -7.22
CA GLU A 8 -2.64 -6.92 -6.42
C GLU A 8 -2.47 -7.56 -5.03
N GLY A 9 -1.26 -8.00 -4.68
CA GLY A 9 -0.94 -8.45 -3.35
C GLY A 9 -1.03 -7.30 -2.35
N ALA A 10 -1.54 -7.62 -1.16
CA ALA A 10 -1.67 -6.69 -0.05
C ALA A 10 -0.62 -6.95 1.03
N VAL A 11 -0.18 -5.89 1.68
CA VAL A 11 0.59 -5.90 2.92
C VAL A 11 -0.23 -5.22 3.99
N ILE A 12 -0.23 -5.81 5.18
CA ILE A 12 -0.82 -5.23 6.38
C ILE A 12 0.30 -5.03 7.37
N ILE A 13 0.46 -3.80 7.85
CA ILE A 13 1.47 -3.43 8.84
C ILE A 13 0.72 -2.86 10.03
N ARG A 14 0.95 -3.42 11.21
CA ARG A 14 0.42 -2.93 12.48
C ARG A 14 1.59 -2.47 13.33
N ASP A 15 1.62 -1.18 13.63
CA ASP A 15 2.71 -0.56 14.39
C ASP A 15 2.27 0.82 14.91
N GLU A 16 3.15 1.48 15.66
CA GLU A 16 2.97 2.87 16.09
C GLU A 16 2.82 3.84 14.91
N VAL A 17 2.02 4.88 15.13
CA VAL A 17 1.70 5.89 14.11
C VAL A 17 2.94 6.53 13.47
N ASP A 18 4.01 6.74 14.24
CA ASP A 18 5.24 7.37 13.75
C ASP A 18 5.99 6.51 12.73
N VAL A 19 6.02 5.19 12.95
CA VAL A 19 6.60 4.23 12.01
C VAL A 19 5.75 4.17 10.75
N LEU A 20 4.43 4.10 10.90
CA LEU A 20 3.50 4.03 9.78
C LEU A 20 3.53 5.28 8.91
N ILE A 21 3.74 6.47 9.47
CA ILE A 21 3.95 7.70 8.71
C ILE A 21 5.21 7.63 7.85
N LYS A 22 6.31 7.07 8.38
CA LYS A 22 7.55 6.88 7.61
C LYS A 22 7.34 5.90 6.46
N VAL A 23 6.70 4.76 6.74
CA VAL A 23 6.38 3.75 5.72
C VAL A 23 5.44 4.34 4.66
N LYS A 24 4.42 5.10 5.06
CA LYS A 24 3.50 5.80 4.15
C LYS A 24 4.24 6.72 3.17
N LYS A 25 5.25 7.46 3.64
CA LYS A 25 6.09 8.32 2.78
C LYS A 25 6.89 7.51 1.75
N LEU A 26 7.45 6.37 2.14
CA LEU A 26 8.18 5.47 1.23
C LEU A 26 7.26 4.87 0.17
N ILE A 27 6.11 4.33 0.59
CA ILE A 27 5.14 3.69 -0.29
C ILE A 27 4.46 4.70 -1.23
N GLY A 28 4.33 5.97 -0.82
CA GLY A 28 3.81 7.04 -1.66
C GLY A 28 4.57 7.22 -2.98
N GLY A 29 5.88 6.96 -3.01
CA GLY A 29 6.68 6.99 -4.24
C GLY A 29 6.53 5.75 -5.12
N MET A 30 5.98 4.65 -4.58
CA MET A 30 5.89 3.35 -5.25
C MET A 30 4.58 3.12 -6.01
N ARG A 31 3.67 4.11 -6.03
CA ARG A 31 2.32 4.03 -6.63
C ARG A 31 1.47 2.87 -6.11
N TRP A 32 1.58 2.55 -4.82
CA TRP A 32 0.69 1.57 -4.19
C TRP A 32 -0.54 2.27 -3.64
N ASN A 33 -1.67 1.57 -3.63
CA ASN A 33 -2.86 2.07 -2.94
C ASN A 33 -2.68 1.80 -1.45
N MET A 34 -2.89 2.80 -0.60
CA MET A 34 -2.68 2.68 0.83
C MET A 34 -3.84 3.27 1.62
N LYS A 35 -4.21 2.60 2.71
CA LYS A 35 -5.24 3.02 3.66
C LYS A 35 -4.72 2.84 5.08
N LEU A 36 -4.72 3.93 5.84
CA LEU A 36 -4.49 3.90 7.28
C LEU A 36 -5.84 3.71 7.96
N VAL A 37 -5.92 2.76 8.87
CA VAL A 37 -7.13 2.43 9.65
C VAL A 37 -6.77 2.53 11.13
N ASP A 38 -7.72 3.00 11.93
CA ASP A 38 -7.59 3.01 13.38
C ASP A 38 -7.52 1.59 13.94
N HIS A 39 -6.92 1.46 15.11
CA HIS A 39 -6.82 0.20 15.80
C HIS A 39 -8.19 -0.21 16.38
N GLU A 40 -8.47 -1.51 16.38
CA GLU A 40 -9.77 -2.09 16.77
C GLU A 40 -10.16 -1.76 18.23
N ASP A 41 -9.17 -1.52 19.10
CA ASP A 41 -9.39 -1.15 20.52
C ASP A 41 -9.67 0.36 20.72
N GLY A 42 -9.73 1.16 19.64
CA GLY A 42 -10.20 2.54 19.67
C GLY A 42 -9.16 3.63 19.32
N PRO A 43 -9.59 4.91 19.22
CA PRO A 43 -8.78 5.99 18.67
C PRO A 43 -7.62 6.43 19.57
N LEU A 44 -7.65 6.09 20.86
CA LEU A 44 -6.63 6.45 21.85
C LEU A 44 -5.42 5.52 21.87
N VAL A 45 -5.42 4.45 21.06
CA VAL A 45 -4.28 3.56 20.94
C VAL A 45 -3.28 4.13 19.91
N PRO A 46 -2.00 4.25 20.27
CA PRO A 46 -0.97 4.81 19.39
C PRO A 46 -0.62 3.88 18.21
N GLU A 47 -0.95 2.59 18.33
CA GLU A 47 -0.90 1.65 17.22
C GLU A 47 -1.99 1.96 16.20
N LYS A 48 -1.65 1.83 14.92
CA LYS A 48 -2.60 1.88 13.80
C LYS A 48 -2.32 0.72 12.85
N VAL A 49 -3.20 0.54 11.89
CA VAL A 49 -3.02 -0.47 10.83
C VAL A 49 -2.88 0.24 9.49
N LEU A 50 -1.80 -0.04 8.78
CA LEU A 50 -1.59 0.40 7.41
C LEU A 50 -1.79 -0.79 6.47
N ILE A 51 -2.77 -0.65 5.58
CA ILE A 51 -3.03 -1.59 4.51
C ILE A 51 -2.48 -0.98 3.22
N ALA A 52 -1.60 -1.69 2.53
CA ALA A 52 -1.01 -1.26 1.27
C ALA A 52 -1.16 -2.35 0.20
N VAL A 53 -1.76 -2.01 -0.95
CA VAL A 53 -2.00 -2.92 -2.07
C VAL A 53 -1.13 -2.50 -3.25
N LYS A 54 -0.27 -3.42 -3.68
CA LYS A 54 0.59 -3.22 -4.85
C LYS A 54 -0.27 -3.18 -6.10
N GLN A 55 -0.29 -2.03 -6.77
CA GLN A 55 -1.02 -1.89 -8.03
C GLN A 55 -0.36 -2.74 -9.11
N TYR A 56 -1.18 -3.36 -9.95
CA TYR A 56 -0.68 -4.01 -11.16
C TYR A 56 -0.18 -2.91 -12.11
N TRP A 57 1.10 -2.99 -12.45
CA TRP A 57 1.71 -2.01 -13.35
C TRP A 57 1.55 -2.50 -14.78
N VAL A 58 0.52 -2.01 -15.45
CA VAL A 58 0.41 -2.08 -16.91
C VAL A 58 0.99 -0.77 -17.43
N THR A 59 2.04 -0.83 -18.24
CA THR A 59 2.38 0.31 -19.08
C THR A 59 1.17 0.53 -19.99
N ASP A 60 0.57 1.73 -19.98
CA ASP A 60 -0.41 2.13 -20.99
C ASP A 60 0.21 1.92 -22.37
N GLY A 61 -0.12 0.79 -22.96
CA GLY A 61 0.52 0.24 -24.15
C GLY A 61 -0.42 -0.75 -24.82
N ASN A 62 -1.71 -0.41 -24.83
CA ASN A 62 -2.67 -1.04 -25.74
C ASN A 62 -3.35 0.04 -26.59
N SER A 63 -2.56 0.69 -27.43
CA SER A 63 -3.04 1.21 -28.70
C SER A 63 -3.30 0.03 -29.64
N THR A 64 -4.25 -0.85 -29.31
CA THR A 64 -4.97 -1.56 -30.39
C THR A 64 -6.00 -0.57 -30.92
N SER A 65 -5.52 0.29 -31.82
CA SER A 65 -6.36 0.76 -32.91
C SER A 65 -6.71 -0.48 -33.70
N THR A 66 -7.90 -1.03 -33.47
CA THR A 66 -8.48 -2.02 -34.37
C THR A 66 -9.36 -1.24 -35.32
N GLN A 67 -8.90 -1.27 -36.56
CA GLN A 67 -9.47 -0.73 -37.79
C GLN A 67 -10.85 -1.32 -38.10
#